data_AF-A0A662YB70-F1
#
_entry.id   AF-A0A662YB70-F1
#
_cell.length_a   1.000
_cell.length_b   1.000
_cell.length_c   1.000
_cell.angle_alpha   90.00
_cell.angle_beta   90.00
_cell.angle_gamma   90.00
#
_symmetry.space_group_name_H-M   'P 1'
#
loop_
_entity.id
_entity.type
_entity.pdbx_description
1 polymer ?
#
loop_
_entity_poly.entity_id
_entity_poly.type
_entity_poly.pdbx_seq_one_letter_code
_entity_poly.pdbx_strand_id
1 'polypeptide(L)'
;MGKPLTAEQIEERRAKRAARRGGGDEGAKEQSEALFIEGSVRPYQRHYVVLESHNDPMAWPAKLERSPEHLVGVYVRAIAEYFDGNIKKSPLLVTAAIPFTGACNGETQKTPVMPTEDREGGAHDVMVFPELLRIHNVLPSQSTCAQLIRIVATLLLQWLKDSAAEADTPRNLWISSHYGGHRYAATCIVYPSGDWFGHLNDESKAQNLVEAIDDEDPLQLYELWRGRMGLTSAEMHQAVKDKAQAVEAVAENA
;
A
#
# COMPACT_ATOMS: atom_id res chain seq x y z
N MET A 1 1.35 8.70 -27.94
CA MET A 1 2.54 8.88 -27.08
C MET A 1 2.84 10.36 -26.93
N GLY A 2 3.32 10.81 -25.76
CA GLY A 2 3.72 12.22 -25.55
C GLY A 2 5.12 12.50 -26.11
N LYS A 3 5.34 13.72 -26.62
CA LYS A 3 6.69 14.14 -27.05
C LYS A 3 7.62 14.25 -25.83
N PRO A 4 8.90 13.80 -25.92
CA PRO A 4 9.87 14.04 -24.87
C PRO A 4 10.09 15.55 -24.66
N LEU A 5 10.35 15.95 -23.42
CA LEU A 5 10.58 17.36 -23.05
C LEU A 5 11.99 17.80 -23.44
N THR A 6 12.16 19.05 -23.84
CA THR A 6 13.49 19.63 -24.05
C THR A 6 14.22 19.85 -22.71
N ALA A 7 15.54 19.98 -22.73
CA ALA A 7 16.33 20.29 -21.53
C ALA A 7 15.83 21.58 -20.84
N GLU A 8 15.55 22.61 -21.63
CA GLU A 8 14.95 23.87 -21.21
C GLU A 8 13.59 23.68 -20.49
N GLN A 9 12.70 22.82 -21.02
CA GLN A 9 11.42 22.49 -20.36
C GLN A 9 11.60 21.67 -19.06
N ILE A 10 12.68 20.91 -18.94
CA ILE A 10 13.04 20.20 -17.70
C ILE A 10 13.57 21.20 -16.67
N GLU A 11 14.38 22.17 -17.10
CA GLU A 11 14.95 23.23 -16.26
C GLU A 11 13.90 24.24 -15.78
N GLU A 12 13.02 24.70 -16.67
CA GLU A 12 11.85 25.52 -16.34
C GLU A 12 10.96 24.82 -15.27
N ARG A 13 10.78 23.50 -15.40
CA ARG A 13 10.04 22.69 -14.41
C ARG A 13 10.82 22.50 -13.10
N ARG A 14 12.16 22.51 -13.11
CA ARG A 14 12.99 22.54 -11.89
C ARG A 14 12.87 23.91 -11.20
N ALA A 15 13.01 25.01 -11.94
CA ALA A 15 12.84 26.37 -11.43
C ALA A 15 11.45 26.60 -10.82
N LYS A 16 10.37 26.18 -11.50
CA LYS A 16 8.99 26.26 -10.98
C LYS A 16 8.75 25.38 -9.75
N ARG A 17 9.54 24.32 -9.54
CA ARG A 17 9.53 23.51 -8.29
C ARG A 17 10.33 24.19 -7.17
N ALA A 18 11.46 24.82 -7.48
CA ALA A 18 12.27 25.57 -6.53
C ALA A 18 11.52 26.81 -6.00
N ALA A 19 10.89 27.60 -6.88
CA ALA A 19 10.09 28.77 -6.49
C ALA A 19 8.95 28.39 -5.52
N ARG A 20 8.29 27.25 -5.76
CA ARG A 20 7.24 26.69 -4.85
C ARG A 20 7.77 26.20 -3.49
N ARG A 21 9.09 26.02 -3.33
CA ARG A 21 9.75 25.76 -2.03
C ARG A 21 10.26 27.05 -1.35
N GLY A 22 10.42 28.14 -2.11
CA GLY A 22 10.83 29.44 -1.60
C GLY A 22 9.70 30.27 -1.01
N GLY A 23 8.51 30.27 -1.65
CA GLY A 23 7.33 31.04 -1.21
C GLY A 23 6.54 30.43 -0.04
N GLY A 24 7.21 29.69 0.85
CA GLY A 24 6.60 29.09 2.05
C GLY A 24 7.17 29.74 3.30
N ASP A 25 6.25 30.29 4.11
CA ASP A 25 6.43 31.11 5.31
C ASP A 25 7.68 30.76 6.16
N GLU A 26 8.44 31.76 6.58
CA GLU A 26 9.71 31.57 7.29
C GLU A 26 9.52 31.19 8.76
N GLY A 27 8.28 31.13 9.26
CA GLY A 27 7.93 30.65 10.60
C GLY A 27 7.85 29.12 10.76
N ALA A 28 7.99 28.31 9.69
CA ALA A 28 7.74 26.86 9.74
C ALA A 28 8.79 26.02 8.98
N LYS A 29 10.05 26.03 9.44
CA LYS A 29 11.13 25.17 8.91
C LYS A 29 11.94 24.41 9.97
N GLU A 30 11.30 24.05 11.09
CA GLU A 30 11.47 22.67 11.52
C GLU A 30 10.72 21.79 10.50
N GLN A 31 11.42 21.34 9.46
CA GLN A 31 10.90 20.28 8.61
C GLN A 31 10.95 19.01 9.45
N SER A 32 9.84 18.70 10.15
CA SER A 32 9.70 17.42 10.79
C SER A 32 10.00 16.32 9.77
N GLU A 33 10.94 15.45 10.12
CA GLU A 33 11.10 14.21 9.38
C GLU A 33 9.76 13.47 9.53
N ALA A 34 9.00 13.42 8.44
CA ALA A 34 7.67 12.84 8.46
C ALA A 34 7.81 11.32 8.65
N LEU A 35 7.88 10.91 9.91
CA LEU A 35 8.06 9.54 10.38
C LEU A 35 6.98 8.62 9.81
N PHE A 36 5.75 9.13 9.69
CA PHE A 36 4.62 8.41 9.11
C PHE A 36 4.37 8.81 7.67
N ILE A 37 3.49 8.05 7.00
CA ILE A 37 3.10 8.29 5.61
C ILE A 37 2.26 9.56 5.40
N GLU A 38 2.09 10.37 6.44
CA GLU A 38 1.46 11.68 6.39
C GLU A 38 2.09 12.59 5.31
N GLY A 39 1.24 13.33 4.60
CA GLY A 39 1.63 14.11 3.41
C GLY A 39 1.98 13.27 2.17
N SER A 40 2.16 11.96 2.28
CA SER A 40 2.45 11.04 1.16
C SER A 40 1.26 10.17 0.74
N VAL A 41 0.35 9.86 1.67
CA VAL A 41 -0.95 9.20 1.44
C VAL A 41 -2.03 9.95 2.23
N ARG A 42 -3.29 9.95 1.78
CA ARG A 42 -4.40 10.53 2.55
C ARG A 42 -4.78 9.60 3.72
N PRO A 43 -5.17 10.11 4.90
CA PRO A 43 -5.84 9.30 5.91
C PRO A 43 -7.03 8.56 5.29
N TYR A 44 -7.20 7.29 5.62
CA TYR A 44 -8.24 6.42 5.09
C TYR A 44 -8.56 5.32 6.12
N GLN A 45 -9.81 4.86 6.12
CA GLN A 45 -10.33 3.86 7.06
C GLN A 45 -10.52 2.49 6.39
N ARG A 46 -10.64 2.46 5.05
CA ARG A 46 -10.82 1.24 4.26
C ARG A 46 -9.97 1.28 2.99
N HIS A 47 -9.18 0.25 2.73
CA HIS A 47 -8.52 0.09 1.43
C HIS A 47 -9.44 -0.74 0.53
N TYR A 48 -9.62 -0.40 -0.74
CA TYR A 48 -10.23 -1.21 -1.79
C TYR A 48 -9.14 -1.66 -2.77
N VAL A 49 -9.20 -2.93 -3.15
CA VAL A 49 -8.15 -3.71 -3.76
C VAL A 49 -8.78 -4.50 -4.89
N VAL A 50 -8.76 -3.89 -6.07
CA VAL A 50 -9.23 -4.49 -7.31
C VAL A 50 -8.26 -5.61 -7.69
N LEU A 51 -8.76 -6.83 -7.83
CA LEU A 51 -7.95 -7.96 -8.26
C LEU A 51 -7.96 -8.03 -9.78
N GLU A 52 -6.79 -7.96 -10.40
CA GLU A 52 -6.67 -7.95 -11.85
C GLU A 52 -6.10 -9.29 -12.36
N SER A 53 -6.70 -9.79 -13.45
CA SER A 53 -6.37 -11.07 -14.09
C SER A 53 -5.18 -10.98 -15.07
N HIS A 54 -4.65 -9.78 -15.30
CA HIS A 54 -3.47 -9.56 -16.13
C HIS A 54 -2.21 -9.74 -15.29
N ASN A 55 -1.37 -10.70 -15.62
CA ASN A 55 -0.19 -11.06 -14.82
C ASN A 55 1.00 -10.09 -14.92
N ASP A 56 0.92 -9.02 -15.72
CA ASP A 56 2.01 -8.06 -15.91
C ASP A 56 1.72 -6.69 -15.26
N PRO A 57 2.24 -6.40 -14.05
CA PRO A 57 2.14 -5.08 -13.44
C PRO A 57 2.96 -3.99 -14.17
N MET A 58 3.88 -4.35 -15.07
CA MET A 58 4.65 -3.39 -15.88
C MET A 58 3.84 -2.84 -17.05
N ALA A 59 2.75 -3.52 -17.46
CA ALA A 59 1.80 -3.03 -18.44
C ALA A 59 0.83 -1.96 -17.88
N TRP A 60 0.78 -1.78 -16.55
CA TRP A 60 -0.11 -0.79 -15.94
C TRP A 60 0.25 0.66 -16.33
N PRO A 61 -0.74 1.50 -16.66
CA PRO A 61 -0.49 2.92 -16.95
C PRO A 61 -0.04 3.63 -15.68
N ALA A 62 1.00 4.47 -15.77
CA ALA A 62 1.66 5.11 -14.62
C ALA A 62 0.79 6.02 -13.72
N LYS A 63 -0.53 6.13 -13.99
CA LYS A 63 -1.56 6.79 -13.20
C LYS A 63 -2.90 6.04 -13.34
N LEU A 64 -2.98 4.84 -12.76
CA LEU A 64 -4.20 4.01 -12.75
C LEU A 64 -5.43 4.82 -12.33
N GLU A 65 -5.26 5.72 -11.35
CA GLU A 65 -6.32 6.54 -10.75
C GLU A 65 -6.93 7.56 -11.73
N ARG A 66 -6.32 7.77 -12.89
CA ARG A 66 -6.79 8.70 -13.94
C ARG A 66 -7.10 8.01 -15.27
N SER A 67 -6.89 6.70 -15.37
CA SER A 67 -7.17 5.98 -16.60
C SER A 67 -8.68 5.86 -16.82
N PRO A 68 -9.22 6.19 -18.01
CA PRO A 68 -10.63 5.96 -18.31
C PRO A 68 -10.95 4.46 -18.34
N GLU A 69 -10.04 3.66 -18.87
CA GLU A 69 -10.24 2.23 -19.18
C GLU A 69 -9.91 1.29 -18.01
N HIS A 70 -9.10 1.73 -17.04
CA HIS A 70 -8.65 0.88 -15.93
C HIS A 70 -9.68 0.81 -14.81
N LEU A 71 -9.90 -0.38 -14.25
CA LEU A 71 -10.88 -0.63 -13.18
C LEU A 71 -10.69 0.31 -11.98
N VAL A 72 -9.47 0.45 -11.46
CA VAL A 72 -9.13 1.42 -10.40
C VAL A 72 -9.57 2.85 -10.75
N GLY A 73 -9.38 3.26 -12.00
CA GLY A 73 -9.81 4.58 -12.50
C GLY A 73 -11.34 4.72 -12.53
N VAL A 74 -12.08 3.66 -12.86
CA VAL A 74 -13.56 3.62 -12.79
C VAL A 74 -14.03 3.82 -11.35
N TYR A 75 -13.44 3.08 -10.40
CA TYR A 75 -13.75 3.17 -8.97
C TYR A 75 -13.43 4.56 -8.41
N VAL A 76 -12.26 5.11 -8.77
CA VAL A 76 -11.83 6.45 -8.38
C VAL A 76 -12.79 7.54 -8.91
N ARG A 77 -13.38 7.36 -10.11
CA ARG A 77 -14.43 8.26 -10.61
C ARG A 77 -15.75 8.13 -9.85
N ALA A 78 -16.28 6.91 -9.69
CA ALA A 78 -17.54 6.67 -8.98
C ALA A 78 -17.48 7.20 -7.52
N ILE A 79 -16.35 7.02 -6.84
CA ILE A 79 -16.12 7.58 -5.50
C ILE A 79 -16.00 9.11 -5.55
N ALA A 80 -15.32 9.68 -6.55
CA ALA A 80 -15.26 11.14 -6.70
C ALA A 80 -16.66 11.73 -6.92
N GLU A 81 -17.47 11.13 -7.80
CA GLU A 81 -18.85 11.53 -8.10
C GLU A 81 -19.74 11.51 -6.84
N TYR A 82 -19.65 10.44 -6.02
CA TYR A 82 -20.34 10.34 -4.72
C TYR A 82 -19.94 11.43 -3.71
N PHE A 83 -18.73 12.01 -3.84
CA PHE A 83 -18.18 13.02 -2.94
C PHE A 83 -18.07 14.43 -3.58
N ASP A 84 -18.98 14.79 -4.49
CA ASP A 84 -19.05 16.09 -5.18
C ASP A 84 -17.79 16.42 -6.00
N GLY A 85 -17.17 15.41 -6.61
CA GLY A 85 -15.86 15.48 -7.25
C GLY A 85 -14.67 15.48 -6.28
N ASN A 86 -14.90 15.66 -4.98
CA ASN A 86 -13.85 15.80 -3.98
C ASN A 86 -13.51 14.46 -3.30
N ILE A 87 -12.78 13.61 -4.02
CA ILE A 87 -12.30 12.30 -3.53
C ILE A 87 -11.48 12.37 -2.22
N LYS A 88 -10.98 13.55 -1.79
CA LYS A 88 -10.31 13.69 -0.47
C LYS A 88 -11.29 13.54 0.71
N LYS A 89 -12.59 13.72 0.51
CA LYS A 89 -13.63 13.40 1.51
C LYS A 89 -13.77 11.89 1.73
N SER A 90 -13.31 11.05 0.79
CA SER A 90 -13.53 9.61 0.85
C SER A 90 -12.60 8.94 1.86
N PRO A 91 -13.14 8.16 2.82
CA PRO A 91 -12.35 7.31 3.71
C PRO A 91 -11.82 6.04 3.01
N LEU A 92 -12.05 5.90 1.70
CA LEU A 92 -11.59 4.79 0.89
C LEU A 92 -10.26 5.12 0.20
N LEU A 93 -9.26 4.25 0.29
CA LEU A 93 -8.13 4.19 -0.65
C LEU A 93 -8.46 3.15 -1.73
N VAL A 94 -8.08 3.33 -3.00
CA VAL A 94 -8.33 2.32 -4.07
C VAL A 94 -7.06 2.03 -4.84
N THR A 95 -6.77 0.74 -5.08
CA THR A 95 -5.63 0.26 -5.85
C THR A 95 -5.96 -1.04 -6.60
N ALA A 96 -5.18 -1.35 -7.64
CA ALA A 96 -5.11 -2.70 -8.21
C ALA A 96 -4.09 -3.55 -7.43
N ALA A 97 -4.30 -4.85 -7.40
CA ALA A 97 -3.26 -5.85 -7.13
C ALA A 97 -3.39 -7.09 -8.04
N ILE A 98 -2.26 -7.75 -8.23
CA ILE A 98 -2.15 -9.05 -8.89
C ILE A 98 -1.71 -10.07 -7.81
N PRO A 99 -2.35 -11.25 -7.72
CA PRO A 99 -1.91 -12.30 -6.80
C PRO A 99 -0.52 -12.78 -7.17
N PHE A 100 0.38 -12.95 -6.19
CA PHE A 100 1.56 -13.75 -6.45
C PHE A 100 1.15 -15.23 -6.49
N THR A 101 1.40 -15.89 -7.61
CA THR A 101 0.91 -17.27 -7.89
C THR A 101 1.93 -18.36 -7.57
N GLY A 102 3.11 -18.02 -7.04
CA GLY A 102 4.04 -18.98 -6.48
C GLY A 102 3.66 -19.36 -5.04
N ALA A 103 3.81 -20.64 -4.70
CA ALA A 103 3.58 -21.12 -3.34
C ALA A 103 4.54 -20.42 -2.35
N CYS A 104 3.97 -19.71 -1.37
CA CYS A 104 4.73 -19.08 -0.29
C CYS A 104 4.78 -19.96 0.97
N ASN A 105 4.21 -21.17 0.91
CA ASN A 105 4.43 -22.27 1.83
C ASN A 105 4.02 -23.61 1.18
N GLY A 106 4.46 -24.74 1.77
CA GLY A 106 4.60 -26.04 1.09
C GLY A 106 3.34 -26.73 0.53
N GLU A 107 2.14 -26.28 0.85
CA GLU A 107 0.90 -26.79 0.24
C GLU A 107 0.28 -25.77 -0.73
N THR A 108 0.10 -26.17 -1.99
CA THR A 108 -0.85 -25.48 -2.86
C THR A 108 -2.27 -25.74 -2.35
N GLN A 109 -2.75 -24.89 -1.44
CA GLN A 109 -4.14 -24.48 -1.50
C GLN A 109 -4.36 -23.82 -2.87
N LYS A 110 -4.72 -24.67 -3.84
CA LYS A 110 -5.66 -24.29 -4.88
C LYS A 110 -6.94 -23.85 -4.16
N THR A 111 -6.98 -22.60 -3.71
CA THR A 111 -8.25 -21.90 -3.56
C THR A 111 -9.02 -22.19 -4.84
N PRO A 112 -10.26 -22.72 -4.75
CA PRO A 112 -10.97 -23.16 -5.93
C PRO A 112 -11.17 -21.93 -6.82
N VAL A 113 -10.36 -21.84 -7.87
CA VAL A 113 -10.64 -21.00 -9.02
C VAL A 113 -11.90 -21.61 -9.58
N MET A 114 -13.05 -21.06 -9.16
CA MET A 114 -14.34 -21.47 -9.70
C MET A 114 -14.22 -21.42 -11.22
N PRO A 115 -14.71 -22.46 -11.93
CA PRO A 115 -14.50 -22.56 -13.37
C PRO A 115 -14.87 -21.24 -14.03
N THR A 116 -14.00 -20.72 -14.88
CA THR A 116 -14.13 -19.39 -15.51
C THR A 116 -15.30 -19.30 -16.51
N GLU A 117 -16.22 -20.25 -16.45
CA GLU A 117 -17.36 -20.48 -17.32
C GLU A 117 -18.60 -19.71 -16.84
N ASP A 118 -18.69 -19.41 -15.53
CA ASP A 118 -19.80 -18.64 -14.92
C ASP A 118 -19.49 -17.13 -14.70
N ARG A 119 -18.32 -16.63 -15.11
CA ARG A 119 -17.94 -15.22 -14.89
C ARG A 119 -18.60 -14.28 -15.89
N GLU A 120 -19.21 -13.20 -15.39
CA GLU A 120 -19.80 -12.18 -16.24
C GLU A 120 -18.72 -11.38 -17.00
N GLY A 121 -19.03 -10.98 -18.23
CA GLY A 121 -18.09 -10.30 -19.13
C GLY A 121 -17.63 -8.94 -18.59
N GLY A 122 -16.39 -8.88 -18.10
CA GLY A 122 -15.83 -7.67 -17.48
C GLY A 122 -16.03 -7.58 -15.96
N ALA A 123 -16.53 -8.64 -15.31
CA ALA A 123 -16.52 -8.75 -13.87
C ALA A 123 -15.12 -9.11 -13.34
N HIS A 124 -14.76 -8.55 -12.19
CA HIS A 124 -13.50 -8.80 -11.49
C HIS A 124 -13.77 -9.12 -10.01
N ASP A 125 -12.76 -9.55 -9.28
CA ASP A 125 -12.89 -9.71 -7.83
C ASP A 125 -12.42 -8.42 -7.15
N VAL A 126 -13.08 -8.00 -6.06
CA VAL A 126 -12.61 -6.88 -5.24
C VAL A 126 -12.43 -7.34 -3.81
N MET A 127 -11.35 -6.88 -3.22
CA MET A 127 -10.98 -7.08 -1.84
C MET A 127 -10.93 -5.71 -1.15
N VAL A 128 -11.27 -5.61 0.12
CA VAL A 128 -11.35 -4.36 0.91
C VAL A 128 -10.74 -4.60 2.29
N PHE A 129 -10.67 -3.62 3.16
CA PHE A 129 -10.03 -3.73 4.47
C PHE A 129 -10.80 -2.90 5.50
N PRO A 130 -10.93 -3.34 6.78
CA PRO A 130 -10.29 -4.50 7.42
C PRO A 130 -11.20 -5.73 7.74
N GLU A 131 -12.05 -6.24 6.82
CA GLU A 131 -13.04 -7.31 7.16
C GLU A 131 -13.02 -8.68 6.40
N LEU A 132 -11.89 -9.19 5.89
CA LEU A 132 -11.61 -10.52 5.24
C LEU A 132 -12.49 -11.04 4.06
N LEU A 133 -13.66 -10.47 3.86
CA LEU A 133 -14.62 -10.53 2.74
C LEU A 133 -14.14 -10.56 1.26
N ARG A 134 -13.68 -11.65 0.66
CA ARG A 134 -13.44 -11.64 -0.81
C ARG A 134 -14.76 -11.48 -1.57
N ILE A 135 -14.89 -10.40 -2.33
CA ILE A 135 -16.05 -10.18 -3.21
C ILE A 135 -15.73 -10.75 -4.60
N HIS A 136 -16.59 -11.61 -5.10
CA HIS A 136 -16.44 -12.26 -6.40
C HIS A 136 -17.42 -11.70 -7.42
N ASN A 137 -17.06 -11.79 -8.71
CA ASN A 137 -17.91 -11.42 -9.85
C ASN A 137 -18.48 -9.98 -9.75
N VAL A 138 -17.68 -9.05 -9.24
CA VAL A 138 -18.03 -7.64 -9.10
C VAL A 138 -17.96 -6.99 -10.47
N LEU A 139 -19.12 -6.71 -11.07
CA LEU A 139 -19.19 -5.69 -12.11
C LEU A 139 -18.77 -4.33 -11.53
N PRO A 140 -18.19 -3.42 -12.33
CA PRO A 140 -17.85 -2.05 -11.90
C PRO A 140 -19.01 -1.21 -11.30
N SER A 141 -20.23 -1.75 -11.27
CA SER A 141 -21.45 -1.17 -10.71
C SER A 141 -21.85 -1.65 -9.29
N GLN A 142 -21.12 -2.57 -8.61
CA GLN A 142 -21.67 -3.32 -7.43
C GLN A 142 -20.71 -3.65 -6.23
N SER A 143 -19.92 -2.73 -5.64
CA SER A 143 -18.69 -3.11 -4.85
C SER A 143 -18.64 -2.94 -3.30
N THR A 144 -18.64 -4.03 -2.49
CA THR A 144 -18.29 -4.10 -1.01
C THR A 144 -18.09 -5.56 -0.47
N CYS A 145 -17.16 -6.02 0.43
CA CYS A 145 -15.87 -5.56 1.01
C CYS A 145 -15.02 -6.74 1.66
N ALA A 146 -13.66 -6.89 1.48
CA ALA A 146 -12.74 -7.60 2.47
C ALA A 146 -11.27 -8.17 2.08
N GLN A 147 -10.38 -8.61 3.02
CA GLN A 147 -8.85 -8.48 3.12
C GLN A 147 -7.79 -9.48 2.48
N LEU A 148 -6.50 -9.03 2.34
CA LEU A 148 -5.20 -9.67 1.88
C LEU A 148 -3.89 -8.95 2.37
N ILE A 149 -2.66 -9.52 2.28
CA ILE A 149 -1.36 -8.78 2.51
C ILE A 149 -0.74 -8.25 1.18
N ARG A 150 -0.03 -7.09 1.16
CA ARG A 150 0.27 -6.36 -0.11
C ARG A 150 1.63 -5.64 -0.17
N ILE A 151 2.37 -5.82 -1.28
CA ILE A 151 3.79 -5.41 -1.47
C ILE A 151 3.96 -4.44 -2.66
N VAL A 152 4.92 -3.50 -2.57
CA VAL A 152 5.37 -2.64 -3.69
C VAL A 152 6.91 -2.61 -3.81
N ALA A 153 7.47 -3.71 -4.35
CA ALA A 153 8.69 -3.78 -5.17
C ALA A 153 8.93 -5.24 -5.61
N THR A 154 9.62 -5.47 -6.74
CA THR A 154 9.92 -6.82 -7.25
C THR A 154 11.01 -7.55 -6.44
N LEU A 155 12.02 -6.82 -5.93
CA LEU A 155 13.05 -7.37 -5.04
C LEU A 155 12.49 -7.67 -3.64
N LEU A 156 11.73 -6.72 -3.07
CA LEU A 156 11.04 -6.93 -1.79
C LEU A 156 10.09 -8.14 -1.82
N LEU A 157 9.39 -8.35 -2.94
CA LEU A 157 8.57 -9.55 -3.14
C LEU A 157 9.40 -10.83 -3.12
N GLN A 158 10.66 -10.82 -3.57
CA GLN A 158 11.51 -12.00 -3.54
C GLN A 158 11.94 -12.31 -2.10
N TRP A 159 12.55 -11.35 -1.40
CA TRP A 159 12.93 -11.52 0.01
C TRP A 159 11.75 -11.94 0.90
N LEU A 160 10.56 -11.36 0.70
CA LEU A 160 9.36 -11.75 1.45
C LEU A 160 8.79 -13.13 1.08
N LYS A 161 9.19 -13.76 -0.03
CA LYS A 161 8.93 -15.20 -0.25
C LYS A 161 9.94 -16.04 0.51
N ASP A 162 11.21 -15.69 0.39
CA ASP A 162 12.31 -16.52 0.88
C ASP A 162 12.23 -16.60 2.41
N SER A 163 11.96 -15.49 3.10
CA SER A 163 11.66 -15.49 4.54
C SER A 163 10.29 -16.10 4.91
N ALA A 164 9.27 -16.05 4.04
CA ALA A 164 7.95 -16.61 4.35
C ALA A 164 7.85 -18.13 4.12
N ALA A 165 8.73 -18.70 3.29
CA ALA A 165 8.85 -20.15 3.06
C ALA A 165 9.53 -20.88 4.24
N GLU A 166 10.13 -20.14 5.17
CA GLU A 166 10.68 -20.64 6.44
C GLU A 166 9.71 -20.44 7.62
N ALA A 167 8.60 -19.71 7.43
CA ALA A 167 7.61 -19.40 8.46
C ALA A 167 6.43 -20.40 8.46
N ASP A 168 6.01 -20.85 9.64
CA ASP A 168 4.93 -21.85 9.80
C ASP A 168 3.54 -21.28 9.41
N THR A 169 3.38 -19.94 9.41
CA THR A 169 2.13 -19.24 9.07
C THR A 169 1.94 -19.09 7.55
N PRO A 170 0.86 -19.65 6.94
CA PRO A 170 0.62 -19.53 5.50
C PRO A 170 0.25 -18.09 5.09
N ARG A 171 1.15 -17.44 4.35
CA ARG A 171 1.06 -16.02 3.97
C ARG A 171 0.68 -15.82 2.49
N ASN A 172 -0.23 -14.87 2.24
CA ASN A 172 -0.72 -14.52 0.90
C ASN A 172 -0.04 -13.23 0.38
N LEU A 173 0.88 -13.32 -0.58
CA LEU A 173 1.63 -12.18 -1.11
C LEU A 173 1.02 -11.62 -2.42
N TRP A 174 1.00 -10.30 -2.57
CA TRP A 174 0.36 -9.62 -3.72
C TRP A 174 1.18 -8.42 -4.17
N ILE A 175 1.34 -8.24 -5.50
CA ILE A 175 1.92 -7.03 -6.06
C ILE A 175 0.83 -5.97 -6.15
N SER A 176 1.00 -4.85 -5.45
CA SER A 176 0.09 -3.70 -5.55
C SER A 176 0.58 -2.67 -6.58
N SER A 177 -0.38 -2.04 -7.25
CA SER A 177 -0.17 -0.73 -7.86
C SER A 177 0.24 0.32 -6.82
N HIS A 178 0.89 1.40 -7.27
CA HIS A 178 1.42 2.45 -6.38
C HIS A 178 0.32 3.24 -5.67
N TYR A 179 0.25 3.10 -4.34
CA TYR A 179 -0.69 3.78 -3.45
C TYR A 179 -0.19 5.14 -2.90
N GLY A 180 1.07 5.50 -3.13
CA GLY A 180 1.77 6.61 -2.48
C GLY A 180 2.99 6.11 -1.70
N GLY A 181 3.45 6.89 -0.72
CA GLY A 181 4.56 6.47 0.15
C GLY A 181 5.96 6.44 -0.50
N HIS A 182 6.13 6.95 -1.73
CA HIS A 182 7.37 6.86 -2.51
C HIS A 182 8.66 7.36 -1.80
N ARG A 183 8.55 8.29 -0.83
CA ARG A 183 9.68 8.72 0.03
C ARG A 183 10.25 7.55 0.85
N TYR A 184 9.40 6.60 1.22
CA TYR A 184 9.67 5.45 2.08
C TYR A 184 9.72 4.14 1.28
N ALA A 185 9.89 4.20 -0.05
CA ALA A 185 10.00 3.00 -0.87
C ALA A 185 11.27 2.20 -0.53
N ALA A 186 11.28 0.87 -0.64
CA ALA A 186 10.15 -0.02 -0.93
C ALA A 186 9.18 -0.14 0.27
N THR A 187 7.88 -0.31 -0.04
CA THR A 187 6.79 -0.30 0.95
C THR A 187 5.99 -1.61 0.96
N CYS A 188 5.48 -1.96 2.14
CA CYS A 188 4.55 -3.06 2.36
C CYS A 188 3.34 -2.56 3.17
N ILE A 189 2.18 -3.18 2.98
CA ILE A 189 1.02 -3.04 3.87
C ILE A 189 0.60 -4.43 4.35
N VAL A 190 0.70 -4.64 5.65
CA VAL A 190 0.30 -5.89 6.31
C VAL A 190 -1.10 -5.75 6.86
N TYR A 191 -1.84 -6.84 6.82
CA TYR A 191 -3.22 -6.96 7.26
C TYR A 191 -3.38 -8.30 7.98
N PRO A 192 -4.25 -8.41 9.00
CA PRO A 192 -5.50 -7.67 9.14
C PRO A 192 -5.40 -6.20 9.61
N SER A 193 -4.38 -5.86 10.38
CA SER A 193 -4.22 -4.55 11.06
C SER A 193 -4.19 -3.33 10.14
N GLY A 194 -3.63 -3.46 8.93
CA GLY A 194 -3.38 -2.33 8.03
C GLY A 194 -2.13 -1.53 8.39
N ASP A 195 -1.12 -2.19 8.97
CA ASP A 195 0.19 -1.62 9.24
C ASP A 195 0.97 -1.37 7.95
N TRP A 196 1.51 -0.17 7.82
CA TRP A 196 2.36 0.26 6.72
C TRP A 196 3.82 0.17 7.14
N PHE A 197 4.67 -0.32 6.24
CA PHE A 197 6.12 -0.38 6.44
C PHE A 197 6.84 0.22 5.23
N GLY A 198 8.01 0.80 5.48
CA GLY A 198 8.83 1.46 4.46
C GLY A 198 10.33 1.28 4.68
N HIS A 199 11.12 1.66 3.67
CA HIS A 199 12.56 1.43 3.56
C HIS A 199 12.97 -0.05 3.64
N LEU A 200 12.08 -0.93 3.18
CA LEU A 200 12.29 -2.37 3.03
C LEU A 200 13.17 -2.64 1.79
N ASN A 201 14.32 -1.97 1.74
CA ASN A 201 15.30 -1.99 0.64
C ASN A 201 16.44 -2.98 0.89
N ASP A 202 16.27 -3.86 1.87
CA ASP A 202 17.27 -4.78 2.39
C ASP A 202 16.57 -6.08 2.81
N GLU A 203 17.28 -7.19 2.65
CA GLU A 203 16.79 -8.55 2.89
C GLU A 203 16.50 -8.80 4.37
N SER A 204 17.38 -8.35 5.27
CA SER A 204 17.14 -8.47 6.72
C SER A 204 15.89 -7.68 7.14
N LYS A 205 15.60 -6.54 6.50
CA LYS A 205 14.39 -5.76 6.79
C LYS A 205 13.11 -6.43 6.29
N ALA A 206 13.21 -7.31 5.29
CA ALA A 206 12.10 -8.15 4.86
C ALA A 206 11.91 -9.35 5.80
N GLN A 207 13.00 -10.00 6.24
CA GLN A 207 12.98 -11.07 7.23
C GLN A 207 12.39 -10.61 8.57
N ASN A 208 12.94 -9.54 9.16
CA ASN A 208 12.45 -8.98 10.42
C ASN A 208 10.95 -8.59 10.33
N LEU A 209 10.44 -8.25 9.14
CA LEU A 209 9.02 -7.96 8.88
C LEU A 209 8.16 -9.23 8.77
N VAL A 210 8.73 -10.38 8.41
CA VAL A 210 8.03 -11.66 8.55
C VAL A 210 7.89 -11.99 10.03
N GLU A 211 9.01 -11.96 10.77
CA GLU A 211 9.11 -12.21 12.22
C GLU A 211 8.14 -11.33 13.01
N ALA A 212 8.19 -10.00 12.85
CA ALA A 212 7.31 -9.03 13.52
C ALA A 212 5.80 -9.19 13.26
N ILE A 213 5.42 -10.08 12.33
CA ILE A 213 4.02 -10.40 12.02
C ILE A 213 3.65 -11.82 12.48
N ASP A 214 4.62 -12.71 12.71
CA ASP A 214 4.39 -13.98 13.42
C ASP A 214 4.41 -13.75 14.95
N ASP A 215 5.20 -12.80 15.45
CA ASP A 215 5.22 -12.34 16.86
C ASP A 215 3.97 -11.53 17.28
N GLU A 216 3.07 -11.23 16.33
CA GLU A 216 1.94 -10.29 16.46
C GLU A 216 2.31 -8.85 16.93
N ASP A 217 3.59 -8.48 16.95
CA ASP A 217 4.12 -7.17 17.37
C ASP A 217 4.71 -6.34 16.19
N PRO A 218 3.88 -5.82 15.28
CA PRO A 218 4.32 -4.99 14.15
C PRO A 218 5.05 -3.70 14.58
N LEU A 219 4.93 -3.30 15.85
CA LEU A 219 5.62 -2.13 16.40
C LEU A 219 7.04 -2.45 16.89
N GLN A 220 7.50 -3.71 16.92
CA GLN A 220 8.93 -3.97 17.13
C GLN A 220 9.81 -3.34 16.03
N LEU A 221 9.23 -3.12 14.85
CA LEU A 221 9.86 -2.38 13.74
C LEU A 221 9.41 -0.91 13.67
N TYR A 222 9.25 -0.22 14.79
CA TYR A 222 8.79 1.18 14.83
C TYR A 222 9.62 2.12 13.93
N GLU A 223 10.92 1.87 13.75
CA GLU A 223 11.78 2.60 12.82
C GLU A 223 11.36 2.47 11.34
N LEU A 224 10.77 1.33 10.95
CA LEU A 224 10.32 1.02 9.59
C LEU A 224 8.81 1.22 9.42
N TRP A 225 8.05 1.24 10.52
CA TRP A 225 6.61 1.46 10.55
C TRP A 225 6.25 2.89 10.10
N ARG A 226 5.32 3.00 9.16
CA ARG A 226 4.89 4.27 8.54
C ARG A 226 3.42 4.61 8.85
N GLY A 227 2.83 3.90 9.80
CA GLY A 227 1.48 4.14 10.31
C GLY A 227 0.55 2.93 10.17
N ARG A 228 -0.67 3.04 10.67
CA ARG A 228 -1.72 2.01 10.56
C ARG A 228 -3.01 2.61 10.01
N MET A 229 -3.69 1.86 9.14
CA MET A 229 -5.00 2.23 8.61
C MET A 229 -5.99 2.56 9.74
N GLY A 230 -6.72 3.66 9.61
CA GLY A 230 -7.67 4.13 10.62
C GLY A 230 -7.07 4.97 11.76
N LEU A 231 -5.75 4.96 12.00
CA LEU A 231 -5.13 5.83 13.01
C LEU A 231 -4.92 7.27 12.50
N THR A 232 -5.00 8.22 13.42
CA THR A 232 -4.59 9.62 13.22
C THR A 232 -3.09 9.81 13.46
N SER A 233 -2.53 10.93 12.99
CA SER A 233 -1.11 11.27 13.20
C SER A 233 -0.73 11.30 14.69
N ALA A 234 -1.60 11.82 15.56
CA ALA A 234 -1.38 11.85 17.00
C ALA A 234 -1.27 10.45 17.62
N GLU A 235 -2.16 9.52 17.24
CA GLU A 235 -2.12 8.13 17.70
C GLU A 235 -0.88 7.40 17.20
N MET A 236 -0.44 7.66 15.96
CA MET A 236 0.79 7.09 15.40
C MET A 236 2.04 7.62 16.12
N HIS A 237 2.10 8.94 16.40
CA HIS A 237 3.18 9.54 17.20
C HIS A 237 3.24 8.96 18.62
N GLN A 238 2.08 8.78 19.26
CA GLN A 238 2.00 8.24 20.61
C GLN A 238 2.45 6.77 20.65
N ALA A 239 1.97 5.92 19.73
CA ALA A 239 2.34 4.51 19.67
C ALA A 239 3.85 4.27 19.47
N VAL A 240 4.51 5.07 18.62
CA VAL A 240 5.98 4.99 18.46
C VAL A 240 6.71 5.46 19.70
N LYS A 241 6.23 6.55 20.34
CA LYS A 241 6.84 7.05 21.58
C LYS A 241 6.77 6.01 22.69
N ASP A 242 5.60 5.43 22.93
CA ASP A 242 5.39 4.42 23.98
C ASP A 242 6.28 3.19 23.76
N LYS A 243 6.46 2.76 22.49
CA LYS A 243 7.36 1.67 22.13
C LYS A 243 8.84 2.03 22.37
N ALA A 244 9.29 3.20 21.95
CA ALA A 244 10.66 3.64 22.14
C ALA A 244 11.02 3.73 23.63
N GLN A 245 10.16 4.34 24.45
CA GLN A 245 10.37 4.45 25.89
C GLN A 245 10.37 3.07 26.60
N ALA A 246 9.61 2.09 26.10
CA ALA A 246 9.66 0.73 26.61
C ALA A 246 11.00 0.03 26.29
N VAL A 247 11.58 0.27 25.11
CA VAL A 247 12.90 -0.27 24.73
C VAL A 247 14.02 0.37 25.56
N GLU A 248 13.99 1.69 25.75
CA GLU A 248 14.93 2.41 26.63
C GLU A 248 14.87 1.87 28.07
N ALA A 249 13.67 1.71 28.63
CA ALA A 249 13.49 1.19 29.98
C ALA A 249 13.95 -0.27 30.17
N VAL A 250 13.93 -1.11 29.12
CA VAL A 250 14.54 -2.45 29.16
C VAL A 250 16.06 -2.37 29.14
N ALA A 251 16.64 -1.48 28.32
CA ALA A 251 18.09 -1.31 28.22
C ALA A 251 18.72 -0.70 29.49
N GLU A 252 17.99 0.11 30.25
CA GLU A 252 18.45 0.65 31.55
C GLU A 252 18.42 -0.39 32.70
N ASN A 253 17.80 -1.56 32.51
CA ASN A 253 17.60 -2.58 33.54
C ASN A 253 18.28 -3.94 33.23
N ALA A 254 19.23 -3.96 32.27
CA ALA A 254 19.92 -5.16 31.78
C ALA A 254 21.42 -5.18 32.10
#